data_AF-A0A3M0XLL6-F1
#
_entry.id   AF-A0A3M0XLL6-F1
#
_cell.length_a   1.000
_cell.length_b   1.000
_cell.length_c   1.000
_cell.angle_alpha   90.00
_cell.angle_beta   90.00
_cell.angle_gamma   90.00
#
_symmetry.space_group_name_H-M   'P 1'
#
loop_
_entity.id
_entity.type
_entity.pdbx_description
1 polymer ?
#
loop_
_entity_poly.entity_id
_entity_poly.type
_entity_poly.pdbx_seq_one_letter_code
_entity_poly.pdbx_strand_id
1 'polypeptide(L)'
;MDEGHAHVLRFSAAKAFRAPQSGLQRIATNRVELPSPPTPPGTFAAQLLPSGGLDNEEIWSLETGYTGRLTEDLTFRADAYYQRYQDLTGAALFPDPLQLGRTIAQLQQLGDANAVGAELELRYTTDRLEASLWWAVNEFDFREDAMQNARAFEPAKHKVGASLRADVLSWLTLTANYRYTGVTPASLFTPAIPAHNRLDLVATMQLGSVSELQIGVRDVFDDTDLAVDTVGSGVQPFETPGRTFFVRLQTSF
;
A
#
# COMPACT_ATOMS: atom_id res chain seq x y z
N MET A 1 -0.75 -34.56 -29.84
CA MET A 1 -1.32 -33.23 -29.53
C MET A 1 -0.58 -32.77 -28.30
N ASP A 2 0.24 -31.71 -28.42
CA ASP A 2 1.08 -31.24 -27.31
C ASP A 2 0.20 -30.69 -26.18
N GLU A 3 0.18 -31.37 -25.04
CA GLU A 3 -0.56 -31.00 -23.83
C GLU A 3 0.16 -29.90 -22.99
N GLY A 4 1.28 -29.34 -23.47
CA GLY A 4 2.27 -28.70 -22.58
C GLY A 4 2.12 -27.22 -22.25
N HIS A 5 1.38 -26.42 -23.02
CA HIS A 5 1.49 -24.96 -22.94
C HIS A 5 0.13 -24.26 -22.88
N ALA A 6 -0.39 -24.09 -21.67
CA ALA A 6 -1.57 -23.27 -21.41
C ALA A 6 -1.16 -21.79 -21.34
N HIS A 7 -1.65 -20.99 -22.29
CA HIS A 7 -1.48 -19.55 -22.34
C HIS A 7 -2.83 -18.87 -22.21
N VAL A 8 -2.92 -17.88 -21.33
CA VAL A 8 -4.13 -17.12 -21.06
C VAL A 8 -3.84 -15.64 -21.19
N LEU A 9 -4.62 -14.97 -22.03
CA LEU A 9 -4.68 -13.52 -22.13
C LEU A 9 -5.97 -13.03 -21.47
N ARG A 10 -5.88 -11.95 -20.71
CA ARG A 10 -6.98 -11.34 -19.97
C ARG A 10 -7.03 -9.86 -20.29
N PHE A 11 -8.24 -9.34 -20.46
CA PHE A 11 -8.50 -7.91 -20.60
C PHE A 11 -9.73 -7.59 -19.74
N SER A 12 -9.67 -6.50 -18.98
CA SER A 12 -10.80 -6.02 -18.20
C SER A 12 -10.90 -4.50 -18.29
N ALA A 13 -12.13 -4.01 -18.22
CA ALA A 13 -12.44 -2.60 -18.11
C ALA A 13 -13.57 -2.44 -17.10
N ALA A 14 -13.46 -1.46 -16.21
CA ALA A 14 -14.47 -1.20 -15.19
C ALA A 14 -14.58 0.29 -14.89
N LYS A 15 -15.78 0.71 -14.45
CA LYS A 15 -16.01 2.00 -13.81
C LYS A 15 -16.49 1.72 -12.39
N ALA A 16 -15.89 2.36 -11.40
CA ALA A 16 -16.35 2.31 -10.02
C ALA A 16 -16.46 3.72 -9.44
N PHE A 17 -17.17 3.84 -8.31
CA PHE A 17 -17.34 5.10 -7.61
C PHE A 17 -17.16 4.91 -6.11
N ARG A 18 -16.72 5.96 -5.42
CA ARG A 18 -16.61 6.03 -3.96
C ARG A 18 -17.46 7.18 -3.46
N ALA A 19 -18.53 6.86 -2.72
CA ALA A 19 -19.33 7.87 -2.06
C ALA A 19 -18.52 8.56 -0.95
N PRO A 20 -18.70 9.87 -0.73
CA PRO A 20 -18.05 10.56 0.37
C PRO A 20 -18.45 9.96 1.70
N GLN A 21 -17.47 9.77 2.58
CA GLN A 21 -17.75 9.34 3.95
C GLN A 21 -18.65 10.39 4.64
N SER A 22 -19.73 9.94 5.28
CA SER A 22 -20.71 10.82 5.94
C SER A 22 -20.08 11.74 7.00
N GLY A 23 -19.04 11.25 7.68
CA GLY A 23 -18.24 12.04 8.61
C GLY A 23 -17.46 13.17 7.95
N LEU A 24 -17.06 13.04 6.67
CA LEU A 24 -16.40 14.09 5.90
C LEU A 24 -17.39 15.14 5.40
N GLN A 25 -18.62 14.74 5.08
CA GLN A 25 -19.70 15.65 4.70
C GLN A 25 -20.18 16.52 5.88
N ARG A 26 -20.07 15.99 7.10
CA ARG A 26 -20.59 16.62 8.34
C ARG A 26 -19.48 16.85 9.37
N ILE A 27 -18.27 17.17 8.92
CA ILE A 27 -17.15 17.40 9.83
C ILE A 27 -17.53 18.44 10.88
N ALA A 28 -17.53 18.00 12.13
CA ALA A 28 -17.42 18.83 13.31
C ALA A 28 -16.02 18.59 13.87
N THR A 29 -15.09 19.51 13.65
CA THR A 29 -13.75 19.39 14.24
C THR A 29 -13.78 19.75 15.72
N ASN A 30 -13.01 19.00 16.51
CA ASN A 30 -12.54 19.49 17.79
C ASN A 30 -11.62 20.67 17.50
N ARG A 31 -11.98 21.84 18.01
CA ARG A 31 -11.27 23.08 17.74
C ARG A 31 -10.48 23.48 18.98
N VAL A 32 -9.18 23.75 18.82
CA VAL A 32 -8.35 24.29 19.91
C VAL A 32 -8.44 25.81 19.82
N GLU A 33 -9.21 26.41 20.73
CA GLU A 33 -9.31 27.86 20.84
C GLU A 33 -7.96 28.45 21.21
N LEU A 34 -7.54 29.49 20.48
CA LEU A 34 -6.39 30.28 20.87
C LEU A 34 -6.78 31.20 22.03
N PRO A 35 -5.85 31.47 22.97
CA PRO A 35 -6.12 32.34 24.10
C PRO A 35 -6.51 33.75 23.62
N SER A 36 -7.60 34.26 24.19
CA SER A 36 -8.11 35.61 23.97
C SER A 36 -8.05 36.36 25.30
N PRO A 37 -7.36 37.51 25.40
CA PRO A 37 -6.51 38.21 24.40
C PRO A 37 -5.12 37.55 24.19
N PRO A 38 -4.38 37.85 23.09
CA PRO A 38 -4.61 38.90 22.08
C PRO A 38 -5.45 38.48 20.87
N THR A 39 -5.82 37.21 20.73
CA THR A 39 -6.61 36.73 19.58
C THR A 39 -8.10 37.05 19.75
N PRO A 40 -8.88 37.28 18.68
CA PRO A 40 -10.33 37.42 18.79
C PRO A 40 -10.98 36.15 19.37
N PRO A 41 -12.06 36.25 20.17
CA PRO A 41 -12.80 35.08 20.64
C PRO A 41 -13.25 34.17 19.49
N GLY A 42 -13.19 32.85 19.69
CA GLY A 42 -13.54 31.86 18.65
C GLY A 42 -12.50 31.72 17.54
N THR A 43 -11.26 32.17 17.76
CA THR A 43 -10.13 31.90 16.87
C THR A 43 -9.52 30.56 17.23
N PHE A 44 -9.24 29.72 16.24
CA PHE A 44 -8.68 28.37 16.45
C PHE A 44 -7.33 28.22 15.76
N ALA A 45 -6.40 27.47 16.37
CA ALA A 45 -5.08 27.22 15.79
C ALA A 45 -5.17 26.44 14.45
N ALA A 46 -6.11 25.51 14.39
CA ALA A 46 -6.49 24.78 13.18
C ALA A 46 -8.01 24.88 12.99
N GLN A 47 -8.43 25.24 11.78
CA GLN A 47 -9.82 25.40 11.41
C GLN A 47 -10.11 24.61 10.14
N LEU A 48 -10.87 23.52 10.28
CA LEU A 48 -11.43 22.79 9.15
C LEU A 48 -12.84 23.30 8.89
N LEU A 49 -13.05 23.90 7.72
CA LEU A 49 -14.33 24.38 7.25
C LEU A 49 -15.22 23.20 6.84
N PRO A 50 -16.56 23.33 6.94
CA PRO A 50 -17.48 22.35 6.39
C PRO A 50 -17.17 22.05 4.92
N SER A 51 -17.28 20.78 4.51
CA SER A 51 -17.00 20.39 3.12
C SER A 51 -17.90 21.15 2.14
N GLY A 52 -17.38 21.51 0.97
CA GLY A 52 -18.08 22.32 -0.04
C GLY A 52 -19.24 21.63 -0.79
N GLY A 53 -19.78 20.52 -0.26
CA GLY A 53 -20.57 19.56 -1.03
C GLY A 53 -19.62 18.65 -1.80
N LEU A 54 -19.53 17.39 -1.38
CA LEU A 54 -18.69 16.40 -2.04
C LEU A 54 -19.58 15.48 -2.86
N ASP A 55 -19.26 15.32 -4.14
CA ASP A 55 -19.85 14.29 -4.99
C ASP A 55 -19.06 12.98 -4.88
N ASN A 56 -19.53 11.93 -5.54
CA ASN A 56 -18.80 10.67 -5.61
C ASN A 56 -17.50 10.88 -6.37
N GLU A 57 -16.42 10.28 -5.87
CA GLU A 57 -15.20 10.13 -6.67
C GLU A 57 -15.40 8.97 -7.64
N GLU A 58 -14.83 9.06 -8.83
CA GLU A 58 -14.94 8.01 -9.85
C GLU A 58 -13.57 7.45 -10.22
N ILE A 59 -13.55 6.19 -10.64
CA ILE A 59 -12.37 5.55 -11.21
C ILE A 59 -12.76 4.75 -12.45
N TRP A 60 -12.01 4.95 -13.53
CA TRP A 60 -12.01 4.09 -14.70
C TRP A 60 -10.75 3.24 -14.67
N SER A 61 -10.92 1.92 -14.76
CA SER A 61 -9.81 0.97 -14.72
C SER A 61 -9.76 0.17 -16.01
N LEU A 62 -8.56 0.05 -16.57
CA LEU A 62 -8.23 -0.82 -17.68
C LEU A 62 -7.10 -1.73 -17.23
N GLU A 63 -7.25 -3.04 -17.39
CA GLU A 63 -6.20 -4.00 -17.06
C GLU A 63 -6.03 -5.02 -18.18
N THR A 64 -4.79 -5.42 -18.40
CA THR A 64 -4.42 -6.51 -19.31
C THR A 64 -3.47 -7.46 -18.61
N GLY A 65 -3.60 -8.74 -18.89
CA GLY A 65 -2.82 -9.78 -18.23
C GLY A 65 -2.47 -10.91 -19.18
N TYR A 66 -1.29 -11.46 -18.97
CA TYR A 66 -0.81 -12.67 -19.62
C TYR A 66 -0.34 -13.65 -18.55
N THR A 67 -0.71 -14.91 -18.69
CA THR A 67 -0.16 -16.01 -17.90
C THR A 67 0.13 -17.16 -18.85
N GLY A 68 1.35 -17.66 -18.82
CA GLY A 68 1.79 -18.72 -19.70
C GLY A 68 2.64 -19.75 -18.97
N ARG A 69 2.32 -21.03 -19.18
CA ARG A 69 3.20 -22.13 -18.80
C ARG A 69 4.28 -22.30 -19.86
N LEU A 70 5.50 -21.87 -19.56
CA LEU A 70 6.65 -21.89 -20.47
C LEU A 70 7.27 -23.30 -20.58
N THR A 71 7.25 -24.06 -19.49
CA THR A 71 7.61 -25.49 -19.40
C THR A 71 6.69 -26.16 -18.37
N GLU A 72 6.79 -27.47 -18.15
CA GLU A 72 6.00 -28.17 -17.11
C GLU A 72 6.15 -27.52 -15.72
N ASP A 73 7.35 -27.05 -15.41
CA ASP A 73 7.70 -26.49 -14.10
C ASP A 73 7.76 -24.95 -14.09
N LEU A 74 7.75 -24.27 -15.24
CA LEU A 74 7.99 -22.83 -15.33
C LEU A 74 6.75 -22.07 -15.81
N THR A 75 6.27 -21.14 -15.00
CA THR A 75 5.15 -20.25 -15.33
C THR A 75 5.62 -18.80 -15.31
N PHE A 76 5.17 -18.03 -16.31
CA PHE A 76 5.38 -16.59 -16.37
C PHE A 76 4.04 -15.86 -16.35
N ARG A 77 3.99 -14.75 -15.62
CA ARG A 77 2.85 -13.86 -15.52
C ARG A 77 3.30 -12.43 -15.73
N ALA A 78 2.52 -11.69 -16.51
CA ALA A 78 2.69 -10.25 -16.72
C ALA A 78 1.33 -9.58 -16.72
N ASP A 79 1.12 -8.62 -15.84
CA ASP A 79 -0.08 -7.79 -15.83
C ASP A 79 0.29 -6.32 -15.92
N ALA A 80 -0.59 -5.52 -16.51
CA ALA A 80 -0.47 -4.08 -16.56
C ALA A 80 -1.83 -3.45 -16.35
N TYR A 81 -1.83 -2.27 -15.73
CA TYR A 81 -3.05 -1.51 -15.48
C TYR A 81 -2.87 -0.03 -15.82
N TYR A 82 -3.98 0.60 -16.18
CA TYR A 82 -4.13 2.04 -16.26
C TYR A 82 -5.44 2.42 -15.56
N GLN A 83 -5.37 3.42 -14.69
CA GLN A 83 -6.51 3.91 -13.93
C GLN A 83 -6.60 5.42 -14.08
N ARG A 84 -7.81 5.93 -14.36
CA ARG A 84 -8.15 7.36 -14.37
C ARG A 84 -9.07 7.63 -13.19
N TYR A 85 -8.59 8.42 -12.24
CA TYR A 85 -9.36 8.90 -11.11
C TYR A 85 -9.96 10.25 -11.45
N GLN A 86 -11.22 10.46 -11.07
CA GLN A 86 -11.93 11.70 -11.27
C GLN A 86 -12.50 12.22 -9.95
N ASP A 87 -12.52 13.54 -9.83
CA ASP A 87 -13.16 14.25 -8.73
C ASP A 87 -12.62 13.84 -7.34
N LEU A 88 -11.31 13.58 -7.25
CA LEU A 88 -10.68 13.12 -6.01
C LEU A 88 -10.81 14.17 -4.90
N THR A 89 -11.30 13.74 -3.75
CA THR A 89 -11.45 14.58 -2.56
C THR A 89 -10.08 14.80 -1.92
N GLY A 90 -9.71 16.07 -1.73
CA GLY A 90 -8.51 16.45 -0.98
C GLY A 90 -8.78 17.62 -0.03
N ALA A 91 -7.72 18.14 0.58
CA ALA A 91 -7.78 19.26 1.51
C ALA A 91 -7.22 20.54 0.88
N ALA A 92 -8.09 21.50 0.56
CA ALA A 92 -7.70 22.83 0.16
C ALA A 92 -7.23 23.63 1.37
N LEU A 93 -6.09 24.30 1.26
CA LEU A 93 -5.59 25.22 2.29
C LEU A 93 -5.93 26.65 1.89
N PHE A 94 -6.44 27.42 2.85
CA PHE A 94 -6.80 28.82 2.67
C PHE A 94 -5.81 29.73 3.42
N PRO A 95 -5.53 30.94 2.90
CA PRO A 95 -4.72 31.92 3.61
C PRO A 95 -5.29 32.24 5.00
N ASP A 96 -4.42 32.46 5.99
CA ASP A 96 -4.83 32.98 7.28
C ASP A 96 -5.03 34.51 7.21
N PRO A 97 -6.28 35.02 7.22
CA PRO A 97 -6.53 36.46 7.10
C PRO A 97 -6.01 37.27 8.29
N LEU A 98 -5.73 36.63 9.43
CA LEU A 98 -5.20 37.28 10.62
C LEU A 98 -3.66 37.19 10.70
N GLN A 99 -3.02 36.46 9.78
CA GLN A 99 -1.56 36.21 9.77
C GLN A 99 -1.02 35.70 11.12
N LEU A 100 -1.83 34.93 11.85
CA LEU A 100 -1.50 34.33 13.14
C LEU A 100 -0.84 32.94 12.98
N GLY A 101 -0.58 32.52 11.74
CA GLY A 101 -0.03 31.20 11.42
C GLY A 101 -1.07 30.07 11.54
N ARG A 102 -2.37 30.37 11.41
CA ARG A 102 -3.43 29.37 11.49
C ARG A 102 -3.46 28.50 10.24
N THR A 103 -3.82 27.24 10.43
CA THR A 103 -4.16 26.36 9.31
C THR A 103 -5.67 26.41 9.07
N ILE A 104 -6.09 26.99 7.95
CA ILE A 104 -7.49 26.96 7.51
C ILE A 104 -7.58 25.99 6.34
N ALA A 105 -8.41 24.96 6.46
CA ALA A 105 -8.57 23.94 5.43
C ALA A 105 -10.04 23.68 5.12
N GLN A 106 -10.35 23.22 3.91
CA GLN A 106 -11.67 22.71 3.54
C GLN A 106 -11.51 21.44 2.70
N LEU A 107 -12.41 20.47 2.88
CA LEU A 107 -12.48 19.34 1.98
C LEU A 107 -13.31 19.68 0.75
N GLN A 108 -12.71 19.46 -0.41
CA GLN A 108 -13.34 19.66 -1.71
C GLN A 108 -12.75 18.68 -2.72
N GLN A 109 -13.42 18.52 -3.86
CA GLN A 109 -12.87 17.77 -4.99
C GLN A 109 -11.82 18.65 -5.66
N LEU A 110 -10.58 18.17 -5.69
CA LEU A 110 -9.40 18.96 -6.06
C LEU A 110 -8.85 18.62 -7.44
N GLY A 111 -9.50 17.71 -8.17
CA GLY A 111 -9.12 17.34 -9.53
C GLY A 111 -8.91 15.84 -9.71
N ASP A 112 -8.19 15.51 -10.76
CA ASP A 112 -8.07 14.16 -11.28
C ASP A 112 -6.65 13.60 -11.16
N ALA A 113 -6.53 12.28 -11.11
CA ALA A 113 -5.24 11.59 -11.13
C ALA A 113 -5.20 10.45 -12.13
N ASN A 114 -4.00 9.98 -12.44
CA ASN A 114 -3.82 8.71 -13.14
C ASN A 114 -2.90 7.80 -12.35
N ALA A 115 -3.16 6.50 -12.45
CA ALA A 115 -2.20 5.48 -12.05
C ALA A 115 -1.90 4.58 -13.24
N VAL A 116 -0.64 4.21 -13.38
CA VAL A 116 -0.19 3.20 -14.34
C VAL A 116 0.78 2.27 -13.65
N GLY A 117 0.70 0.99 -13.95
CA GLY A 117 1.63 0.03 -13.39
C GLY A 117 1.69 -1.26 -14.15
N ALA A 118 2.70 -2.05 -13.79
CA ALA A 118 2.90 -3.38 -14.33
C ALA A 118 3.50 -4.29 -13.26
N GLU A 119 3.13 -5.56 -13.31
CA GLU A 119 3.64 -6.61 -12.45
C GLU A 119 4.09 -7.79 -13.30
N LEU A 120 5.31 -8.27 -13.05
CA LEU A 120 5.88 -9.45 -13.68
C LEU A 120 6.17 -10.48 -12.59
N GLU A 121 5.89 -11.75 -12.88
CA GLU A 121 6.27 -12.88 -12.02
C GLU A 121 6.80 -14.02 -12.89
N LEU A 122 7.94 -14.58 -12.50
CA LEU A 122 8.43 -15.86 -12.99
C LEU A 122 8.41 -16.84 -11.82
N ARG A 123 7.74 -17.98 -12.01
CA ARG A 123 7.59 -19.02 -11.00
C ARG A 123 8.08 -20.36 -11.52
N TYR A 124 8.93 -21.02 -10.74
CA TYR A 124 9.41 -22.36 -10.97
C TYR A 124 8.85 -23.29 -9.88
N THR A 125 8.20 -24.38 -10.26
CA THR A 125 7.55 -25.30 -9.34
C THR A 125 7.85 -26.74 -9.74
N THR A 126 8.37 -27.52 -8.81
CA THR A 126 8.54 -28.99 -8.89
C THR A 126 7.91 -29.62 -7.65
N ASP A 127 7.94 -30.95 -7.55
CA ASP A 127 7.44 -31.70 -6.39
C ASP A 127 8.08 -31.34 -5.05
N ARG A 128 9.26 -30.70 -5.03
CA ARG A 128 9.99 -30.37 -3.80
C ARG A 128 10.40 -28.91 -3.67
N LEU A 129 10.15 -28.11 -4.71
CA LEU A 129 10.67 -26.76 -4.79
C LEU A 129 9.66 -25.84 -5.47
N GLU A 130 9.34 -24.75 -4.81
CA GLU A 130 8.67 -23.61 -5.42
C GLU A 130 9.56 -22.38 -5.24
N ALA A 131 9.88 -21.71 -6.34
CA ALA A 131 10.62 -20.46 -6.33
C ALA A 131 9.91 -19.45 -7.23
N SER A 132 9.86 -18.19 -6.81
CA SER A 132 9.33 -17.11 -7.64
C SER A 132 10.16 -15.85 -7.53
N LEU A 133 10.25 -15.13 -8.64
CA LEU A 133 10.79 -13.78 -8.72
C LEU A 133 9.69 -12.89 -9.26
N TRP A 134 9.44 -11.76 -8.61
CA TRP A 134 8.46 -10.79 -9.07
C TRP A 134 9.02 -9.37 -9.05
N TRP A 135 8.53 -8.56 -9.96
CA TRP A 135 8.83 -7.13 -10.05
C TRP A 135 7.54 -6.36 -10.31
N ALA A 136 7.35 -5.27 -9.59
CA ALA A 136 6.22 -4.38 -9.77
C ALA A 136 6.71 -2.94 -9.97
N VAL A 137 6.11 -2.25 -10.93
CA VAL A 137 6.23 -0.81 -11.11
C VAL A 137 4.87 -0.15 -10.95
N ASN A 138 4.81 0.92 -10.16
CA ASN A 138 3.59 1.68 -9.93
C ASN A 138 3.92 3.17 -10.03
N GLU A 139 3.17 3.90 -10.84
CA GLU A 139 3.29 5.34 -10.98
C GLU A 139 1.92 5.96 -10.75
N PHE A 140 1.89 7.02 -9.95
CA PHE A 140 0.69 7.77 -9.62
C PHE A 140 0.98 9.24 -9.86
N ASP A 141 0.13 9.92 -10.62
CA ASP A 141 0.34 11.29 -11.05
C ASP A 141 -0.95 12.12 -10.85
N PHE A 142 -0.85 13.15 -10.01
CA PHE A 142 -1.91 14.15 -9.81
C PHE A 142 -1.78 15.19 -10.93
N ARG A 143 -2.78 15.26 -11.83
CA ARG A 143 -2.62 16.04 -13.07
C ARG A 143 -2.61 17.56 -12.85
N GLU A 144 -3.29 18.06 -11.83
CA GLU A 144 -3.79 19.43 -11.89
C GLU A 144 -3.43 20.37 -10.74
N ASP A 145 -3.03 19.93 -9.55
CA ASP A 145 -2.61 20.89 -8.51
C ASP A 145 -1.69 20.29 -7.45
N ALA A 146 -0.59 20.98 -7.15
CA ALA A 146 0.34 20.66 -6.05
C ALA A 146 -0.32 20.71 -4.65
N MET A 147 -1.59 21.14 -4.58
CA MET A 147 -2.41 21.17 -3.37
C MET A 147 -3.30 19.93 -3.21
N GLN A 148 -3.41 19.08 -4.23
CA GLN A 148 -4.16 17.84 -4.16
C GLN A 148 -3.33 16.77 -3.47
N ASN A 149 -3.38 16.74 -2.14
CA ASN A 149 -2.80 15.64 -1.37
C ASN A 149 -3.84 14.53 -1.20
N ALA A 150 -3.63 13.37 -1.82
CA ALA A 150 -4.40 12.18 -1.47
C ALA A 150 -4.11 11.81 -0.02
N ARG A 151 -5.14 11.35 0.69
CA ARG A 151 -4.99 10.86 2.08
C ARG A 151 -4.34 9.47 2.13
N ALA A 152 -3.26 9.28 1.39
CA ALA A 152 -2.51 8.04 1.31
C ALA A 152 -1.08 8.34 0.86
N PHE A 153 -0.13 7.50 1.28
CA PHE A 153 1.19 7.48 0.67
C PHE A 153 1.05 7.10 -0.80
N GLU A 154 1.78 7.79 -1.66
CA GLU A 154 2.03 7.31 -3.01
C GLU A 154 2.75 5.95 -2.94
N PRO A 155 2.54 5.04 -3.90
CA PRO A 155 3.26 3.78 -3.90
C PRO A 155 4.74 4.02 -4.21
N ALA A 156 5.64 3.28 -3.54
CA ALA A 156 7.02 3.17 -4.01
C ALA A 156 7.04 2.68 -5.46
N LYS A 157 7.77 3.42 -6.31
CA LYS A 157 7.69 3.22 -7.77
C LYS A 157 8.13 1.84 -8.20
N HIS A 158 9.20 1.31 -7.62
CA HIS A 158 9.70 -0.03 -7.94
C HIS A 158 9.70 -0.91 -6.71
N LYS A 159 9.25 -2.14 -6.89
CA LYS A 159 9.31 -3.21 -5.88
C LYS A 159 9.78 -4.47 -6.57
N VAL A 160 10.62 -5.26 -5.89
CA VAL A 160 11.04 -6.58 -6.37
C VAL A 160 11.00 -7.54 -5.20
N GLY A 161 10.71 -8.79 -5.46
CA GLY A 161 10.81 -9.81 -4.42
C GLY A 161 11.11 -11.18 -4.99
N ALA A 162 11.51 -12.03 -4.07
CA ALA A 162 11.84 -13.41 -4.32
C ALA A 162 11.23 -14.28 -3.22
N SER A 163 10.61 -15.39 -3.60
CA SER A 163 10.11 -16.39 -2.66
C SER A 163 10.72 -17.73 -2.99
N LEU A 164 11.00 -18.51 -1.95
CA LEU A 164 11.53 -19.86 -2.03
C LEU A 164 10.81 -20.72 -0.99
N ARG A 165 10.29 -21.86 -1.41
CA ARG A 165 9.75 -22.92 -0.55
C ARG A 165 10.39 -24.22 -0.99
N ALA A 166 11.07 -24.90 -0.09
CA ALA A 166 11.77 -26.15 -0.38
C ALA A 166 11.41 -27.23 0.64
N ASP A 167 10.93 -28.37 0.16
CA ASP A 167 10.73 -29.57 0.96
C ASP A 167 12.07 -30.32 1.06
N VAL A 168 12.83 -29.99 2.10
CA VAL A 168 14.19 -30.50 2.32
C VAL A 168 14.14 -31.97 2.75
N LEU A 169 13.17 -32.31 3.58
CA LEU A 169 12.87 -33.67 4.05
C LEU A 169 11.35 -33.87 4.01
N SER A 170 10.88 -35.12 4.06
CA SER A 170 9.44 -35.42 4.09
C SER A 170 8.70 -34.79 5.28
N TRP A 171 9.42 -34.39 6.31
CA TRP A 171 8.90 -33.74 7.51
C TRP A 171 9.36 -32.28 7.64
N LEU A 172 10.17 -31.74 6.73
CA LEU A 172 10.75 -30.40 6.87
C LEU A 172 10.64 -29.60 5.58
N THR A 173 9.92 -28.47 5.67
CA THR A 173 9.86 -27.44 4.63
C THR A 173 10.54 -26.17 5.11
N LEU A 174 11.40 -25.59 4.29
CA LEU A 174 11.99 -24.28 4.51
C LEU A 174 11.36 -23.25 3.59
N THR A 175 11.08 -22.06 4.10
CA THR A 175 10.55 -20.94 3.33
C THR A 175 11.37 -19.69 3.56
N ALA A 176 11.74 -19.00 2.47
CA ALA A 176 12.37 -17.69 2.50
C ALA A 176 11.59 -16.73 1.61
N ASN A 177 11.32 -15.52 2.10
CA ASN A 177 10.67 -14.45 1.33
C ASN A 177 11.50 -13.18 1.47
N TYR A 178 12.02 -12.71 0.35
CA TYR A 178 12.72 -11.45 0.25
C TYR A 178 11.86 -10.43 -0.51
N ARG A 179 11.89 -9.19 -0.07
CA ARG A 179 11.34 -8.05 -0.80
C ARG A 179 12.25 -6.83 -0.65
N TYR A 180 12.38 -6.10 -1.74
CA TYR A 180 12.89 -4.75 -1.78
C TYR A 180 11.76 -3.81 -2.19
N THR A 181 11.63 -2.71 -1.46
CA THR A 181 10.73 -1.61 -1.77
C THR A 181 11.60 -0.38 -2.04
N GLY A 182 11.42 0.27 -3.19
CA GLY A 182 12.08 1.53 -3.49
C GLY A 182 11.60 2.68 -2.59
N VAL A 183 12.11 3.88 -2.86
CA VAL A 183 11.69 5.08 -2.14
C VAL A 183 10.20 5.34 -2.39
N THR A 184 9.46 5.58 -1.32
CA THR A 184 8.12 6.19 -1.39
C THR A 184 8.31 7.70 -1.34
N PRO A 185 7.81 8.46 -2.33
CA PRO A 185 8.02 9.91 -2.37
C PRO A 185 7.31 10.61 -1.20
N ALA A 186 7.83 11.77 -0.82
CA ALA A 186 7.18 12.64 0.15
C ALA A 186 5.96 13.34 -0.47
N SER A 187 4.99 13.69 0.36
CA SER A 187 3.88 14.59 0.02
C SER A 187 3.86 15.80 0.98
N LEU A 188 2.89 16.69 0.84
CA LEU A 188 2.70 17.82 1.77
C LEU A 188 2.52 17.38 3.24
N PHE A 189 1.99 16.18 3.49
CA PHE A 189 1.61 15.70 4.82
C PHE A 189 2.31 14.40 5.22
N THR A 190 3.13 13.83 4.35
CA THR A 190 3.82 12.56 4.61
C THR A 190 5.28 12.66 4.22
N PRO A 191 6.22 12.26 5.09
CA PRO A 191 7.63 12.21 4.72
C PRO A 191 7.90 11.16 3.64
N ALA A 192 9.02 11.27 2.95
CA ALA A 192 9.50 10.20 2.08
C ALA A 192 9.89 8.99 2.94
N ILE A 193 9.56 7.79 2.48
CA ILE A 193 10.01 6.55 3.10
C ILE A 193 11.20 6.05 2.28
N PRO A 194 12.39 5.88 2.86
CA PRO A 194 13.54 5.39 2.13
C PRO A 194 13.31 3.96 1.63
N ALA A 195 14.13 3.57 0.66
CA ALA A 195 14.14 2.21 0.18
C ALA A 195 14.56 1.26 1.31
N HIS A 196 13.89 0.12 1.41
CA HIS A 196 14.13 -0.86 2.45
C HIS A 196 14.09 -2.28 1.92
N ASN A 197 14.71 -3.18 2.67
CA ASN A 197 14.77 -4.60 2.38
C ASN A 197 14.10 -5.36 3.51
N ARG A 198 13.42 -6.46 3.19
CA ARG A 198 12.91 -7.37 4.20
C ARG A 198 13.11 -8.80 3.78
N LEU A 199 13.57 -9.61 4.72
CA LEU A 199 13.74 -11.04 4.60
C LEU A 199 12.98 -11.73 5.72
N ASP A 200 12.08 -12.64 5.35
CA ASP A 200 11.35 -13.50 6.29
C ASP A 200 11.81 -14.95 6.07
N LEU A 201 12.13 -15.66 7.15
CA LEU A 201 12.57 -17.05 7.13
C LEU A 201 11.67 -17.92 8.02
N VAL A 202 11.24 -19.07 7.52
CA VAL A 202 10.36 -19.99 8.25
C VAL A 202 10.81 -21.44 8.02
N ALA A 203 10.88 -22.21 9.09
CA ALA A 203 10.99 -23.66 9.06
C ALA A 203 9.67 -24.27 9.54
N THR A 204 9.12 -25.19 8.74
CA THR A 204 7.88 -25.90 9.01
C THR A 204 8.19 -27.38 9.16
N MET A 205 7.84 -27.96 10.31
CA MET A 205 8.08 -29.35 10.64
C MET A 205 6.77 -30.11 10.79
N GLN A 206 6.60 -31.21 10.06
CA GLN A 206 5.49 -32.13 10.27
C GLN A 206 5.77 -33.03 11.47
N LEU A 207 4.87 -32.99 12.45
CA LEU A 207 4.91 -33.76 13.69
C LEU A 207 3.90 -34.90 13.61
N GLY A 208 4.17 -35.86 12.73
CA GLY A 208 3.23 -36.93 12.38
C GLY A 208 2.30 -36.52 11.23
N SER A 209 1.12 -37.13 11.14
CA SER A 209 0.19 -36.93 10.02
C SER A 209 -0.81 -35.79 10.19
N VAL A 210 -0.95 -35.25 11.41
CA VAL A 210 -2.02 -34.28 11.75
C VAL A 210 -1.53 -32.99 12.38
N SER A 211 -0.24 -32.91 12.72
CA SER A 211 0.32 -31.78 13.46
C SER A 211 1.50 -31.18 12.73
N GLU A 212 1.61 -29.86 12.80
CA GLU A 212 2.65 -29.07 12.16
C GLU A 212 3.19 -28.02 13.14
N LEU A 213 4.51 -27.91 13.24
CA LEU A 213 5.22 -26.88 14.01
C LEU A 213 5.97 -25.94 13.06
N GLN A 214 5.64 -24.65 13.13
CA GLN A 214 6.34 -23.60 12.41
C GLN A 214 7.17 -22.78 13.39
N ILE A 215 8.42 -22.51 13.02
CA ILE A 215 9.32 -21.60 13.72
C ILE A 215 9.87 -20.64 12.67
N GLY A 216 9.86 -19.35 12.95
CA GLY A 216 10.35 -18.38 11.99
C GLY A 216 10.74 -17.05 12.57
N VAL A 217 11.34 -16.25 11.70
CA VAL A 217 11.72 -14.86 11.94
C VAL A 217 11.19 -14.02 10.79
N ARG A 218 10.43 -13.00 11.12
CA ARG A 218 10.04 -11.95 10.19
C ARG A 218 10.99 -10.78 10.34
N ASP A 219 11.29 -10.14 9.24
CA ASP A 219 12.20 -9.01 9.16
C ASP A 219 13.57 -9.28 9.80
N VAL A 220 14.31 -10.23 9.21
CA VAL A 220 15.67 -10.59 9.65
C VAL A 220 16.59 -9.38 9.71
N PHE A 221 16.39 -8.38 8.84
CA PHE A 221 17.25 -7.20 8.80
C PHE A 221 16.94 -6.16 9.88
N ASP A 222 15.78 -6.26 10.55
CA ASP A 222 15.37 -5.38 11.64
C ASP A 222 15.32 -3.90 11.24
N ASP A 223 14.74 -3.63 10.07
CA ASP A 223 14.69 -2.29 9.48
C ASP A 223 13.55 -1.47 10.14
N THR A 224 13.82 -1.02 11.37
CA THR A 224 12.85 -0.40 12.29
C THR A 224 12.96 1.10 12.42
N ASP A 225 13.97 1.72 11.82
CA ASP A 225 14.30 3.14 12.04
C ASP A 225 13.29 4.12 11.39
N LEU A 226 12.20 3.61 10.83
CA LEU A 226 11.20 4.39 10.10
C LEU A 226 9.94 4.54 10.94
N ALA A 227 9.92 5.65 11.68
CA ALA A 227 8.72 6.30 12.16
C ALA A 227 7.86 6.73 10.96
N VAL A 228 6.68 6.12 10.79
CA VAL A 228 5.72 6.49 9.75
C VAL A 228 4.69 7.42 10.37
N ASP A 229 4.76 8.70 10.00
CA ASP A 229 3.69 9.65 10.28
C ASP A 229 2.48 9.30 9.41
N THR A 230 1.34 9.03 10.04
CA THR A 230 0.09 8.79 9.31
C THR A 230 -0.74 10.06 9.25
N VAL A 231 -1.53 10.21 8.18
CA VAL A 231 -2.44 11.35 8.04
C VAL A 231 -3.41 11.38 9.22
N GLY A 232 -3.30 12.44 10.05
CA GLY A 232 -4.11 12.63 11.25
C GLY A 232 -3.45 12.21 12.57
N SER A 233 -2.27 11.58 12.55
CA SER A 233 -1.55 11.19 13.77
C SER A 233 -0.48 12.19 14.20
N GLY A 234 -0.61 13.48 13.82
CA GLY A 234 0.42 14.55 13.89
C GLY A 234 1.07 14.86 15.25
N VAL A 235 1.00 13.95 16.21
CA VAL A 235 1.64 14.00 17.53
C VAL A 235 2.43 12.71 17.84
N GLN A 236 2.17 11.57 17.16
CA GLN A 236 2.90 10.32 17.38
C GLN A 236 3.07 9.53 16.06
N PRO A 237 4.32 9.31 15.61
CA PRO A 237 4.57 8.38 14.53
C PRO A 237 4.27 6.94 14.96
N PHE A 238 3.94 6.09 14.00
CA PHE A 238 3.90 4.65 14.22
C PHE A 238 5.22 4.03 13.80
N GLU A 239 5.80 3.22 14.68
CA GLU A 239 6.98 2.43 14.34
C GLU A 239 6.56 1.24 13.47
N THR A 240 7.39 0.93 12.48
CA THR A 240 7.24 -0.30 11.71
C THR A 240 7.67 -1.47 12.58
N PRO A 241 6.87 -2.54 12.75
CA PRO A 241 7.28 -3.68 13.57
C PRO A 241 8.58 -4.30 13.05
N GLY A 242 9.57 -4.42 13.93
CA GLY A 242 10.88 -4.95 13.60
C GLY A 242 10.99 -6.46 13.57
N ARG A 243 12.21 -6.93 13.77
CA ARG A 243 12.53 -8.35 13.81
C ARG A 243 11.65 -9.07 14.81
N THR A 244 10.85 -10.00 14.29
CA THR A 244 9.85 -10.72 15.07
C THR A 244 10.07 -12.21 14.95
N PHE A 245 10.44 -12.86 16.05
CA PHE A 245 10.49 -14.32 16.16
C PHE A 245 9.10 -14.87 16.50
N PHE A 246 8.73 -15.99 15.91
CA PHE A 246 7.45 -16.62 16.18
C PHE A 246 7.55 -18.14 16.18
N VAL A 247 6.62 -18.76 16.91
CA VAL A 247 6.38 -20.20 16.93
C VAL A 247 4.86 -20.42 16.79
N ARG A 248 4.46 -21.37 15.94
CA ARG A 248 3.05 -21.77 15.76
C ARG A 248 2.96 -23.29 15.73
N LEU A 249 2.06 -23.84 16.53
CA LEU A 249 1.65 -25.24 16.47
C LEU A 249 0.23 -25.30 15.90
N GLN A 250 0.02 -26.13 14.88
CA GLN A 250 -1.30 -26.44 14.35
C GLN A 250 -1.53 -27.95 14.43
N THR A 251 -2.73 -28.36 14.83
CA THR A 251 -3.15 -29.76 14.83
C THR A 251 -4.56 -29.86 14.23
N SER A 252 -4.79 -30.85 13.39
CA SER A 252 -6.09 -31.12 12.75
C SER A 252 -6.70 -32.39 13.33
N PHE A 253 -8.02 -32.43 13.53
CA PHE A 253 -8.75 -33.55 14.12
C PHE A 253 -9.97 -33.93 13.30
#